data_AF-A0A7G9GZG2-F1
#
_entry.id   AF-A0A7G9GZG2-F1
#
_cell.length_a   1.000
_cell.length_b   1.000
_cell.length_c   1.000
_cell.angle_alpha   90.00
_cell.angle_beta   90.00
_cell.angle_gamma   90.00
#
_symmetry.space_group_name_H-M   'P 1'
#
loop_
_entity.id
_entity.type
_entity.pdbx_description
1 polymer ?
#
loop_
_entity_poly.entity_id
_entity_poly.type
_entity_poly.pdbx_seq_one_letter_code
_entity_poly.pdbx_strand_id
1 'polypeptide(L)'
;MAIHDDKDHLHAHFIVNSVNFINGKKLHESKKELEHKKEINDEICREFGIKQIEKNRKIGDIIAYDKDKYEVIKKGADITLLAEKILEVSKVATSKKEFIAKLEKEGYEIDWNDNKKNITFSIPASILKGRKNKFRLSNLEKTFNIPLFTKENLIEKFEINKSMVNNIKLEDINKKMGYSPKEKKIAPEVERKIEITSFKISKNNGIEL
;
A
#
# COMPACT_ATOMS: atom_id res chain seq x y z
N MET A 1 -35.74 -15.79 4.68
CA MET A 1 -34.29 -16.05 4.53
C MET A 1 -34.16 -17.18 3.52
N ALA A 2 -33.30 -17.03 2.53
CA ALA A 2 -33.04 -18.04 1.49
C ALA A 2 -31.55 -18.38 1.51
N ILE A 3 -31.19 -19.66 1.36
CA ILE A 3 -29.82 -20.15 1.35
C ILE A 3 -29.59 -20.86 0.01
N HIS A 4 -28.53 -20.53 -0.71
CA HIS A 4 -28.19 -21.09 -2.01
C HIS A 4 -26.76 -21.63 -2.05
N ASP A 5 -26.55 -22.64 -2.88
CA ASP A 5 -25.28 -23.31 -3.19
C ASP A 5 -24.98 -23.31 -4.70
N ASP A 6 -25.65 -22.47 -5.48
CA ASP A 6 -25.54 -22.35 -6.95
C ASP A 6 -24.26 -21.64 -7.43
N LYS A 7 -23.32 -21.35 -6.52
CA LYS A 7 -22.02 -20.72 -6.77
C LYS A 7 -20.92 -21.48 -6.05
N ASP A 8 -19.66 -21.10 -6.30
CA ASP A 8 -18.47 -21.66 -5.63
C ASP A 8 -18.46 -21.53 -4.09
N HIS A 9 -19.47 -20.88 -3.49
CA HIS A 9 -19.64 -20.76 -2.05
C HIS A 9 -21.13 -20.75 -1.65
N LEU A 10 -21.41 -21.34 -0.49
CA LEU A 10 -22.70 -21.24 0.16
C LEU A 10 -22.97 -19.78 0.54
N HIS A 11 -24.15 -19.26 0.20
CA HIS A 11 -24.53 -17.90 0.57
C HIS A 11 -25.99 -17.82 0.97
N ALA A 12 -26.30 -16.87 1.85
CA ALA A 12 -27.64 -16.63 2.35
C ALA A 12 -28.11 -15.21 1.98
N HIS A 13 -29.36 -15.11 1.57
CA HIS A 13 -30.09 -13.86 1.37
C HIS A 13 -31.10 -13.67 2.50
N PHE A 14 -31.04 -12.51 3.14
CA PHE A 14 -32.03 -12.09 4.13
C PHE A 14 -32.52 -10.69 3.80
N ILE A 15 -33.76 -10.39 4.18
CA ILE A 15 -34.42 -9.12 3.92
C ILE A 15 -34.56 -8.40 5.25
N VAL A 16 -34.11 -7.15 5.28
CA VAL A 16 -34.27 -6.25 6.44
C VAL A 16 -35.24 -5.15 6.05
N ASN A 17 -36.30 -4.97 6.83
CA ASN A 17 -37.16 -3.80 6.67
C ASN A 17 -36.38 -2.57 7.14
N SER A 18 -36.14 -1.64 6.21
CA SER A 18 -35.38 -0.41 6.48
C SER A 18 -36.21 0.68 7.15
N VAL A 19 -37.52 0.50 7.32
CA VAL A 19 -38.40 1.48 7.99
C VAL A 19 -39.01 0.85 9.23
N ASN A 20 -38.83 1.51 10.37
CA ASN A 20 -39.49 1.10 11.60
C ASN A 20 -41.01 1.32 11.48
N PHE A 21 -41.78 0.26 11.73
CA PHE A 21 -43.23 0.27 11.58
C PHE A 21 -43.97 1.21 12.56
N ILE A 22 -43.40 1.42 13.75
CA ILE A 22 -44.05 2.20 14.82
C ILE A 22 -43.83 3.70 14.62
N ASN A 23 -42.59 4.10 14.33
CA ASN A 23 -42.21 5.52 14.31
C ASN A 23 -41.84 6.06 12.93
N GLY A 24 -41.88 5.23 11.88
CA GLY A 24 -41.59 5.60 10.50
C GLY A 24 -40.13 5.97 10.21
N LYS A 25 -39.22 5.81 11.18
CA LYS A 25 -37.80 6.17 11.01
C LYS A 25 -37.09 5.14 10.12
N LYS A 26 -36.24 5.65 9.24
CA LYS A 26 -35.37 4.83 8.38
C LYS A 26 -34.14 4.35 9.16
N LEU A 27 -33.73 3.12 8.90
CA LEU A 27 -32.45 2.57 9.28
C LEU A 27 -31.36 3.37 8.56
N HIS A 28 -30.56 4.11 9.33
CA HIS A 28 -29.35 4.76 8.86
C HIS A 28 -28.17 4.11 9.54
N GLU A 29 -27.27 3.53 8.74
CA GLU A 29 -26.07 2.89 9.26
C GLU A 29 -24.84 3.71 8.91
N SER A 30 -24.08 4.05 9.93
CA SER A 30 -22.74 4.59 9.81
C SER A 30 -21.73 3.49 9.49
N LYS A 31 -20.55 3.90 9.00
CA LYS A 31 -19.44 2.98 8.77
C LYS A 31 -19.00 2.25 10.05
N LYS A 32 -19.12 2.90 11.21
CA LYS A 32 -18.74 2.32 12.50
C LYS A 32 -19.72 1.24 12.93
N GLU A 33 -21.02 1.47 12.74
CA GLU A 33 -22.05 0.48 13.05
C GLU A 33 -21.97 -0.74 12.13
N LEU A 34 -21.69 -0.54 10.83
CA LEU A 34 -21.45 -1.64 9.92
C LEU A 34 -20.23 -2.47 10.32
N GLU A 35 -19.14 -1.82 10.75
CA GLU A 35 -17.96 -2.55 11.23
C GLU A 35 -18.26 -3.34 12.50
N HIS A 36 -18.98 -2.73 13.45
CA HIS A 36 -19.42 -3.42 14.65
C HIS A 36 -20.31 -4.64 14.37
N LYS A 37 -21.20 -4.55 13.37
CA LYS A 37 -22.01 -5.71 12.93
C LYS A 37 -21.16 -6.84 12.35
N LYS A 38 -20.04 -6.53 11.67
CA LYS A 38 -19.10 -7.56 11.21
C LYS A 38 -18.41 -8.22 12.39
N GLU A 39 -17.98 -7.45 13.39
CA GLU A 39 -17.37 -7.99 14.61
C GLU A 39 -18.32 -8.93 15.35
N ILE A 40 -19.60 -8.56 15.49
CA ILE A 40 -20.63 -9.44 16.06
C ILE A 40 -20.83 -10.70 15.21
N ASN A 41 -20.90 -10.56 13.88
CA ASN A 41 -21.06 -11.70 12.98
C ASN A 41 -19.88 -12.68 13.11
N ASP A 42 -18.66 -12.15 13.13
CA ASP A 42 -17.42 -12.88 13.34
C ASP A 42 -17.47 -13.60 14.70
N GLU A 43 -17.82 -12.91 15.79
CA GLU A 43 -17.97 -13.51 17.12
C GLU A 43 -18.95 -14.70 17.12
N ILE A 44 -20.14 -14.52 16.55
CA ILE A 44 -21.13 -15.60 16.40
C ILE A 44 -20.53 -16.76 15.60
N CYS A 45 -19.91 -16.50 14.45
CA CYS A 45 -19.27 -17.56 13.65
C CYS A 45 -18.25 -18.36 14.49
N ARG A 46 -17.46 -17.70 15.32
CA ARG A 46 -16.48 -18.35 16.20
C ARG A 46 -17.15 -19.22 17.26
N GLU A 47 -18.24 -18.76 17.87
CA GLU A 47 -19.03 -19.56 18.82
C GLU A 47 -19.57 -20.84 18.20
N PHE A 48 -19.98 -20.79 16.93
CA PHE A 48 -20.46 -21.95 16.16
C PHE A 48 -19.33 -22.78 15.53
N GLY A 49 -18.07 -22.52 15.85
CA GLY A 49 -16.91 -23.28 15.33
C GLY A 49 -16.59 -23.01 13.85
N ILE A 50 -17.18 -21.96 13.25
CA ILE A 50 -16.90 -21.55 11.88
C ILE A 50 -15.59 -20.76 11.90
N LYS A 51 -14.53 -21.35 11.32
CA LYS A 51 -13.23 -20.71 11.20
C LYS A 51 -13.33 -19.49 10.28
N GLN A 52 -13.10 -18.30 10.83
CA GLN A 52 -12.99 -17.09 10.03
C GLN A 52 -11.72 -17.12 9.18
N ILE A 53 -11.84 -16.64 7.95
CA ILE A 53 -10.69 -16.40 7.09
C ILE A 53 -10.03 -15.11 7.57
N GLU A 54 -8.89 -15.24 8.23
CA GLU A 54 -8.04 -14.09 8.52
C GLU A 54 -7.65 -13.43 7.19
N LYS A 55 -7.92 -12.12 7.08
CA LYS A 55 -7.45 -11.31 5.96
C LYS A 55 -5.97 -11.01 6.16
N ASN A 56 -5.13 -12.05 6.09
CA ASN A 56 -3.68 -11.95 6.14
C ASN A 56 -3.16 -11.33 4.86
N ARG A 57 -3.30 -10.00 4.76
CA ARG A 57 -2.80 -9.22 3.64
C ARG A 57 -1.30 -9.05 3.78
N LYS A 58 -0.57 -9.51 2.78
CA LYS A 58 0.86 -9.31 2.66
C LYS A 58 1.13 -7.88 2.17
N ILE A 59 2.29 -7.35 2.52
CA ILE A 59 2.77 -6.09 1.96
C ILE A 59 2.85 -6.24 0.44
N GLY A 60 2.30 -5.27 -0.30
CA GLY A 60 2.21 -5.35 -1.77
C GLY A 60 0.92 -5.95 -2.31
N ASP A 61 0.03 -6.50 -1.45
CA ASP A 61 -1.28 -6.98 -1.89
C ASP A 61 -2.17 -5.83 -2.37
N ILE A 62 -2.85 -6.05 -3.50
CA ILE A 62 -3.79 -5.08 -4.06
C ILE A 62 -5.09 -5.13 -3.26
N ILE A 63 -5.53 -3.98 -2.75
CA ILE A 63 -6.79 -3.80 -2.03
C ILE A 63 -7.73 -2.94 -2.88
N ALA A 64 -8.73 -3.59 -3.48
CA ALA A 64 -9.84 -2.93 -4.17
C ALA A 64 -11.15 -3.65 -3.88
N TYR A 65 -12.19 -2.89 -3.55
CA TYR A 65 -13.53 -3.43 -3.24
C TYR A 65 -14.38 -3.68 -4.50
N ASP A 66 -13.97 -3.08 -5.61
CA ASP A 66 -14.62 -3.23 -6.92
C ASP A 66 -13.81 -4.24 -7.76
N LYS A 67 -14.49 -5.28 -8.27
CA LYS A 67 -13.85 -6.40 -8.97
C LYS A 67 -13.19 -5.94 -10.26
N ASP A 68 -13.87 -5.10 -11.05
CA ASP A 68 -13.34 -4.62 -12.32
C ASP A 68 -12.11 -3.74 -12.10
N LYS A 69 -12.16 -2.88 -11.09
CA LYS A 69 -11.02 -2.07 -10.67
C LYS A 69 -9.85 -2.92 -10.18
N TYR A 70 -10.11 -3.98 -9.40
CA TYR A 70 -9.07 -4.91 -8.95
C TYR A 70 -8.36 -5.54 -10.15
N GLU A 71 -9.11 -6.08 -11.10
CA GLU A 71 -8.57 -6.71 -12.31
C GLU A 71 -7.76 -5.73 -13.17
N VAL A 72 -8.23 -4.49 -13.32
CA VAL A 72 -7.51 -3.44 -14.05
C VAL A 72 -6.19 -3.10 -13.36
N ILE A 73 -6.17 -2.95 -12.03
CA ILE A 73 -4.93 -2.68 -11.28
C ILE A 73 -3.96 -3.85 -11.40
N LYS A 74 -4.46 -5.09 -11.28
CA LYS A 74 -3.68 -6.33 -11.39
C LYS A 74 -3.04 -6.49 -12.78
N LYS A 75 -3.74 -6.07 -13.84
CA LYS A 75 -3.25 -6.11 -15.23
C LYS A 75 -2.25 -5.00 -15.59
N GLY A 76 -1.91 -4.11 -14.65
CA GLY A 76 -0.90 -3.06 -14.86
C GLY A 76 -1.49 -1.72 -15.31
N ALA A 77 -2.48 -1.21 -14.58
CA ALA A 77 -3.00 0.14 -14.76
C ALA A 77 -1.93 1.22 -14.51
N ASP A 78 -2.20 2.46 -14.94
CA ASP A 78 -1.29 3.61 -14.73
C ASP A 78 -0.93 3.82 -13.24
N ILE A 79 -1.87 3.54 -12.34
CA ILE A 79 -1.64 3.60 -10.89
C ILE A 79 -0.61 2.56 -10.41
N THR A 80 -0.56 1.39 -11.04
CA THR A 80 0.39 0.31 -10.76
C THR A 80 1.78 0.69 -11.25
N LEU A 81 1.88 1.21 -12.49
CA LEU A 81 3.14 1.68 -13.06
C LEU A 81 3.74 2.83 -12.23
N LEU A 82 2.89 3.79 -11.82
CA LEU A 82 3.31 4.87 -10.92
C LEU A 82 3.82 4.33 -9.58
N ALA A 83 3.15 3.34 -8.97
CA ALA A 83 3.60 2.73 -7.73
C ALA A 83 4.95 2.00 -7.87
N GLU A 84 5.13 1.25 -8.96
CA GLU A 84 6.43 0.63 -9.31
C GLU A 84 7.53 1.68 -9.42
N LYS A 85 7.28 2.80 -10.13
CA LYS A 85 8.25 3.88 -10.31
C LYS A 85 8.60 4.62 -9.02
N ILE A 86 7.61 4.91 -8.17
CA ILE A 86 7.87 5.49 -6.85
C ILE A 86 8.76 4.55 -6.03
N LEU A 87 8.49 3.25 -6.04
CA LEU A 87 9.27 2.26 -5.28
C LEU A 87 10.71 2.16 -5.81
N GLU A 88 10.91 2.15 -7.12
CA GLU A 88 12.23 2.17 -7.76
C GLU A 88 13.04 3.41 -7.38
N VAL A 89 12.47 4.60 -7.55
CA VAL A 89 13.17 5.86 -7.26
C VAL A 89 13.47 5.98 -5.75
N SER A 90 12.56 5.53 -4.89
CA SER A 90 12.78 5.53 -3.43
C SER A 90 13.92 4.64 -2.96
N LYS A 91 14.33 3.63 -3.74
CA LYS A 91 15.50 2.79 -3.39
C LYS A 91 16.82 3.54 -3.49
N VAL A 92 16.88 4.56 -4.36
CA VAL A 92 18.13 5.24 -4.71
C VAL A 92 18.16 6.72 -4.35
N ALA A 93 17.01 7.36 -4.13
CA ALA A 93 16.98 8.77 -3.77
C ALA A 93 17.50 8.99 -2.35
N THR A 94 18.40 9.95 -2.17
CA THR A 94 18.95 10.33 -0.86
C THR A 94 18.38 11.65 -0.33
N SER A 95 17.42 12.24 -1.05
CA SER A 95 16.71 13.45 -0.62
C SER A 95 15.38 13.63 -1.35
N LYS A 96 14.48 14.44 -0.78
CA LYS A 96 13.24 14.89 -1.42
C LYS A 96 13.48 15.50 -2.80
N LYS A 97 14.51 16.36 -2.93
CA LYS A 97 14.84 17.04 -4.19
C LYS A 97 15.26 16.04 -5.27
N GLU A 98 16.11 15.08 -4.91
CA GLU A 98 16.56 14.05 -5.84
C GLU A 98 15.41 13.10 -6.24
N PHE A 99 14.54 12.74 -5.30
CA PHE A 99 13.36 11.93 -5.56
C PHE A 99 12.45 12.60 -6.60
N ILE A 100 12.14 13.89 -6.41
CA ILE A 100 11.32 14.66 -7.35
C ILE A 100 12.01 14.71 -8.73
N ALA A 101 13.28 15.09 -8.78
CA ALA A 101 14.03 15.21 -10.04
C ALA A 101 14.09 13.89 -10.82
N LYS A 102 14.25 12.74 -10.14
CA LYS A 102 14.27 11.42 -10.77
C LYS A 102 12.89 11.04 -11.33
N LEU A 103 11.80 11.29 -10.60
CA LEU A 103 10.45 11.02 -11.11
C LEU A 103 10.03 11.95 -12.24
N GLU A 104 10.43 13.22 -12.19
CA GLU A 104 10.22 14.18 -13.29
C GLU A 104 10.95 13.75 -14.56
N LYS A 105 12.17 13.18 -14.43
CA LYS A 105 12.90 12.59 -15.55
C LYS A 105 12.19 11.38 -16.17
N GLU A 106 11.46 10.61 -15.37
CA GLU A 106 10.60 9.52 -15.83
C GLU A 106 9.25 10.02 -16.40
N GLY A 107 9.01 11.34 -16.40
CA GLY A 107 7.83 11.97 -16.98
C GLY A 107 6.65 12.11 -16.02
N TYR A 108 6.84 12.01 -14.70
CA TYR A 108 5.79 12.22 -13.70
C TYR A 108 5.86 13.61 -13.08
N GLU A 109 4.71 14.21 -12.77
CA GLU A 109 4.66 15.48 -12.02
C GLU A 109 4.35 15.20 -10.55
N ILE A 110 5.01 15.92 -9.64
CA ILE A 110 4.90 15.69 -8.20
C ILE A 110 4.58 16.99 -7.46
N ASP A 111 3.45 17.01 -6.77
CA ASP A 111 3.08 18.06 -5.82
C ASP A 111 3.39 17.58 -4.40
N TRP A 112 4.63 17.86 -3.95
CA TRP A 112 5.09 17.59 -2.59
C TRP A 112 5.36 18.89 -1.84
N ASN A 113 4.28 19.49 -1.33
CA ASN A 113 4.34 20.62 -0.42
C ASN A 113 4.28 20.16 1.05
N ASP A 114 5.10 20.78 1.89
CA ASP A 114 5.18 20.47 3.33
C ASP A 114 3.93 20.96 4.08
N ASN A 115 3.25 21.98 3.57
CA ASN A 115 1.98 22.49 4.11
C ASN A 115 0.74 21.63 3.75
N LYS A 116 0.88 20.67 2.83
CA LYS A 116 -0.23 19.80 2.41
C LYS A 116 -0.16 18.47 3.15
N LYS A 117 -1.31 17.88 3.50
CA LYS A 117 -1.34 16.55 4.15
C LYS A 117 -0.81 15.42 3.25
N ASN A 118 -1.04 15.47 1.94
CA ASN A 118 -0.72 14.37 1.03
C ASN A 118 0.20 14.84 -0.10
N ILE A 119 1.11 13.96 -0.52
CA ILE A 119 1.82 14.09 -1.80
C ILE A 119 0.86 13.66 -2.91
N THR A 120 0.82 14.41 -3.99
CA THR A 120 0.03 14.06 -5.18
C THR A 120 0.96 13.90 -6.37
N PHE A 121 0.77 12.81 -7.12
CA PHE A 121 1.43 12.53 -8.37
C PHE A 121 0.44 12.73 -9.51
N SER A 122 0.89 13.37 -10.58
CA SER A 122 0.14 13.49 -11.82
C SER A 122 0.89 12.77 -12.94
N ILE A 123 0.12 12.04 -13.75
CA ILE A 123 0.60 11.33 -14.94
C ILE A 123 0.23 12.21 -16.14
N PRO A 124 1.20 12.81 -16.85
CA PRO A 124 0.92 13.63 -18.01
C PRO A 124 0.21 12.87 -19.13
N ALA A 125 -0.54 13.59 -19.95
CA ALA A 125 -1.33 13.01 -21.04
C ALA A 125 -0.48 12.22 -22.06
N SER A 126 0.81 12.50 -22.16
CA SER A 126 1.75 11.81 -23.05
C SER A 126 1.96 10.34 -22.70
N ILE A 127 1.86 9.97 -21.41
CA ILE A 127 2.10 8.60 -20.91
C ILE A 127 0.86 7.96 -20.28
N LEU A 128 -0.22 8.73 -20.12
CA LEU A 128 -1.49 8.29 -19.54
C LEU A 128 -2.25 7.37 -20.51
N LYS A 129 -2.65 6.17 -20.04
CA LYS A 129 -3.51 5.26 -20.81
C LYS A 129 -4.97 5.29 -20.37
N GLY A 130 -5.21 5.55 -19.08
CA GLY A 130 -6.53 5.59 -18.46
C GLY A 130 -7.15 6.99 -18.41
N ARG A 131 -8.30 7.10 -17.74
CA ARG A 131 -9.01 8.39 -17.58
C ARG A 131 -8.51 9.22 -16.40
N LYS A 132 -7.97 8.57 -15.37
CA LYS A 132 -7.57 9.23 -14.12
C LYS A 132 -6.07 9.44 -14.12
N ASN A 133 -5.66 10.70 -14.02
CA ASN A 133 -4.25 11.08 -14.07
C ASN A 133 -3.63 11.49 -12.72
N LYS A 134 -4.44 11.76 -11.69
CA LYS A 134 -3.94 12.22 -10.37
C LYS A 134 -4.12 11.17 -9.28
N PHE A 135 -3.04 10.91 -8.53
CA PHE A 135 -2.99 9.90 -7.48
C PHE A 135 -2.32 10.47 -6.22
N ARG A 136 -2.95 10.31 -5.07
CA ARG A 136 -2.36 10.68 -3.77
C ARG A 136 -1.54 9.52 -3.23
N LEU A 137 -0.43 9.82 -2.56
CA LEU A 137 0.41 8.79 -1.94
C LEU A 137 -0.39 7.93 -0.94
N SER A 138 -1.25 8.54 -0.11
CA SER A 138 -2.11 7.81 0.82
C SER A 138 -3.15 6.90 0.15
N ASN A 139 -3.53 7.17 -1.10
CA ASN A 139 -4.37 6.25 -1.85
C ASN A 139 -3.55 5.08 -2.40
N LEU A 140 -2.29 5.34 -2.82
CA LEU A 140 -1.37 4.29 -3.26
C LEU A 140 -1.05 3.34 -2.10
N GLU A 141 -0.77 3.88 -0.91
CA GLU A 141 -0.54 3.10 0.32
C GLU A 141 -1.68 2.12 0.59
N LYS A 142 -2.92 2.62 0.64
CA LYS A 142 -4.11 1.79 0.83
C LYS A 142 -4.36 0.81 -0.31
N THR A 143 -4.03 1.18 -1.54
CA THR A 143 -4.33 0.34 -2.72
C THR A 143 -3.35 -0.81 -2.85
N PHE A 144 -2.07 -0.60 -2.51
CA PHE A 144 -1.03 -1.61 -2.67
C PHE A 144 -0.54 -2.21 -1.35
N ASN A 145 -1.08 -1.77 -0.22
CA ASN A 145 -0.63 -2.19 1.11
C ASN A 145 0.89 -2.04 1.28
N ILE A 146 1.43 -0.89 0.87
CA ILE A 146 2.88 -0.59 0.92
C ILE A 146 3.13 0.45 2.01
N PRO A 147 3.70 0.06 3.16
CA PRO A 147 3.99 0.98 4.27
C PRO A 147 4.92 2.12 3.87
N LEU A 148 5.83 1.90 2.91
CA LEU A 148 6.72 2.94 2.40
C LEU A 148 5.97 4.17 1.85
N PHE A 149 4.72 4.02 1.41
CA PHE A 149 3.95 5.09 0.78
C PHE A 149 3.31 6.05 1.80
N THR A 150 4.15 6.58 2.69
CA THR A 150 3.84 7.70 3.57
C THR A 150 4.92 8.77 3.43
N LYS A 151 4.61 10.02 3.80
CA LYS A 151 5.59 11.10 3.71
C LYS A 151 6.79 10.79 4.61
N GLU A 152 6.48 10.33 5.81
CA GLU A 152 7.41 10.04 6.88
C GLU A 152 8.35 8.91 6.48
N ASN A 153 7.81 7.80 5.95
CA ASN A 153 8.61 6.65 5.58
C ASN A 153 9.46 6.91 4.32
N LEU A 154 8.98 7.75 3.40
CA LEU A 154 9.82 8.20 2.27
C LEU A 154 11.00 9.04 2.75
N ILE A 155 10.79 9.99 3.67
CA ILE A 155 11.87 10.81 4.23
C ILE A 155 12.87 9.94 4.99
N GLU A 156 12.39 9.03 5.84
CA GLU A 156 13.25 8.08 6.56
C GLU A 156 14.08 7.24 5.57
N LYS A 157 13.46 6.73 4.50
CA LYS A 157 14.16 5.99 3.46
C LYS A 157 15.27 6.81 2.82
N PHE A 158 15.03 8.10 2.55
CA PHE A 158 16.05 8.96 1.95
C PHE A 158 17.24 9.19 2.88
N GLU A 159 17.00 9.36 4.18
CA GLU A 159 18.08 9.48 5.18
C GLU A 159 18.89 8.20 5.31
N ILE A 160 18.23 7.03 5.29
CA ILE A 160 18.91 5.73 5.24
C ILE A 160 19.81 5.64 3.99
N ASN A 161 19.28 5.94 2.81
CA ASN A 161 20.05 5.89 1.57
C ASN A 161 21.24 6.87 1.61
N LYS A 162 21.06 8.07 2.16
CA LYS A 162 22.12 9.07 2.33
C LYS A 162 23.25 8.56 3.24
N SER A 163 22.92 7.93 4.36
CA SER A 163 23.90 7.33 5.27
C SER A 163 24.67 6.18 4.61
N MET A 164 24.00 5.32 3.84
CA MET A 164 24.64 4.24 3.08
C MET A 164 25.65 4.78 2.07
N VAL A 165 25.27 5.80 1.28
CA VAL A 165 26.17 6.43 0.31
C VAL A 165 27.39 7.06 0.99
N ASN A 166 27.20 7.68 2.16
CA ASN A 166 28.32 8.26 2.91
C ASN A 166 29.26 7.19 3.46
N ASN A 167 28.74 6.06 3.95
CA ASN A 167 29.57 4.94 4.42
C ASN A 167 30.39 4.34 3.28
N ILE A 168 29.79 4.11 2.11
CA ILE A 168 30.51 3.62 0.92
C ILE A 168 31.65 4.58 0.54
N LYS A 169 31.38 5.90 0.52
CA LYS A 169 32.42 6.91 0.25
C LYS A 169 33.55 6.87 1.29
N LEU A 170 33.22 6.67 2.56
CA LEU A 170 34.21 6.54 3.64
C LEU A 170 35.05 5.28 3.49
N GLU A 171 34.45 4.15 3.11
CA GLU A 171 35.15 2.90 2.82
C GLU A 171 36.11 3.05 1.63
N ASP A 172 35.68 3.70 0.56
CA ASP A 172 36.52 3.99 -0.61
C ASP A 172 37.72 4.87 -0.25
N ILE A 173 37.51 5.89 0.60
CA ILE A 173 38.57 6.75 1.10
C ILE A 173 39.53 5.96 1.99
N ASN A 174 39.03 5.17 2.93
CA ASN A 174 39.84 4.35 3.82
C ASN A 174 40.70 3.35 3.04
N LYS A 175 40.12 2.72 2.01
CA LYS A 175 40.83 1.81 1.10
C LYS A 175 41.94 2.52 0.33
N LYS A 176 41.70 3.75 -0.17
CA LYS A 176 42.74 4.57 -0.83
C LYS A 176 43.85 5.01 0.14
N MET A 177 43.52 5.23 1.40
CA MET A 177 44.46 5.67 2.46
C MET A 177 45.16 4.50 3.16
N GLY A 178 44.89 3.24 2.77
CA GLY A 178 45.48 2.05 3.41
C GLY A 178 45.00 1.78 4.83
N TYR A 179 43.87 2.38 5.24
CA TYR A 179 43.29 2.25 6.58
C TYR A 179 42.23 1.15 6.60
N SER A 180 42.34 0.19 7.53
CA SER A 180 41.35 -0.87 7.76
C SER A 180 40.59 -0.62 9.07
N PRO A 181 39.31 -0.22 9.04
CA PRO A 181 38.51 -0.03 10.26
C PRO A 181 38.20 -1.37 10.93
N LYS A 182 38.25 -1.42 12.27
CA LYS A 182 37.76 -2.58 13.04
C LYS A 182 36.24 -2.74 12.84
N GLU A 183 35.80 -3.96 12.49
CA GLU A 183 34.39 -4.28 12.23
C GLU A 183 33.47 -3.82 13.38
N LYS A 184 32.46 -3.01 13.04
CA LYS A 184 31.35 -2.70 13.95
C LYS A 184 30.17 -3.60 13.62
N LYS A 185 29.70 -4.37 14.60
CA LYS A 185 28.46 -5.16 14.51
C LYS A 185 27.27 -4.23 14.25
N ILE A 186 26.50 -4.53 13.22
CA ILE A 186 25.28 -3.80 12.87
C ILE A 186 24.18 -4.17 13.89
N ALA A 187 23.43 -3.18 14.37
CA ALA A 187 22.37 -3.40 15.36
C ALA A 187 21.13 -4.08 14.71
N PRO A 188 20.43 -5.00 15.40
CA PRO A 188 19.30 -5.78 14.84
C PRO A 188 18.12 -4.95 14.32
N GLU A 189 17.98 -3.71 14.77
CA GLU A 189 16.93 -2.78 14.34
C GLU A 189 17.18 -2.24 12.93
N VAL A 190 18.45 -2.13 12.52
CA VAL A 190 18.85 -1.66 11.19
C VAL A 190 18.56 -2.73 10.13
N GLU A 191 18.79 -4.01 10.44
CA GLU A 191 18.48 -5.14 9.55
C GLU A 191 16.97 -5.23 9.26
N ARG A 192 16.13 -5.09 10.29
CA ARG A 192 14.66 -5.09 10.14
C ARG A 192 14.14 -3.97 9.23
N LYS A 193 14.74 -2.77 9.29
CA LYS A 193 14.38 -1.64 8.40
C LYS A 193 14.83 -1.85 6.95
N ILE A 194 15.93 -2.57 6.72
CA ILE A 194 16.41 -2.92 5.39
C ILE A 194 15.46 -3.92 4.72
N GLU A 195 14.96 -4.93 5.44
CA GLU A 195 13.94 -5.85 4.94
C GLU A 195 12.67 -5.12 4.50
N ILE A 196 12.18 -4.16 5.31
CA ILE A 196 10.98 -3.36 5.00
C ILE A 196 11.13 -2.55 3.70
N THR A 197 12.35 -2.30 3.23
CA THR A 197 12.61 -1.47 2.06
C THR A 197 12.96 -2.26 0.80
N SER A 198 13.01 -3.59 0.89
CA SER A 198 13.41 -4.49 -0.20
C SER A 198 12.23 -5.07 -1.03
N PHE A 199 10.98 -4.71 -0.70
CA PHE A 199 9.79 -5.35 -1.28
C PHE A 199 9.64 -5.17 -2.80
N LYS A 200 8.99 -6.17 -3.41
CA LYS A 200 8.47 -6.16 -4.79
C LYS A 200 6.94 -6.26 -4.72
N ILE A 201 6.24 -5.59 -5.63
CA ILE A 201 4.79 -5.77 -5.79
C ILE A 201 4.55 -7.21 -6.25
N SER A 202 3.72 -7.96 -5.50
CA SER A 202 3.32 -9.31 -5.88
C SER A 202 2.49 -9.25 -7.16
N LYS A 203 3.01 -9.85 -8.25
CA LYS A 203 2.24 -10.06 -9.50
C LYS A 203 1.45 -11.38 -9.48
N ASN A 204 1.66 -12.25 -8.50
CA ASN A 204 1.05 -13.57 -8.42
C ASN A 204 0.51 -13.84 -7.02
N ASN A 205 -0.81 -13.67 -6.85
CA ASN A 205 -1.57 -14.59 -6.01
C ASN A 205 -2.45 -15.38 -6.98
N GLY A 206 -1.88 -16.48 -7.48
CA GLY A 206 -2.69 -17.59 -7.97
C GLY A 206 -3.47 -18.11 -6.76
N ILE A 207 -4.78 -18.19 -6.93
CA ILE A 207 -5.65 -18.86 -5.98
C ILE A 207 -5.36 -20.35 -6.16
N GLU A 208 -4.63 -20.95 -5.24
CA GLU A 208 -4.76 -22.39 -5.02
C GLU A 208 -5.94 -22.58 -4.07
N LEU A 209 -6.89 -23.40 -4.55
CA LEU A 209 -8.14 -23.79 -3.89
C LEU A 209 -7.87 -24.60 -2.62
#